data_AF-A0A2W6ZDK5-F1
#
_entry.id   AF-A0A2W6ZDK5-F1
#
_cell.length_a   1.000
_cell.length_b   1.000
_cell.length_c   1.000
_cell.angle_alpha   90.00
_cell.angle_beta   90.00
_cell.angle_gamma   90.00
#
_symmetry.space_group_name_H-M   'P 1'
#
loop_
_entity.id
_entity.type
_entity.pdbx_description
1 polymer ?
#
loop_
_entity_poly.entity_id
_entity_poly.type
_entity_poly.pdbx_seq_one_letter_code
_entity_poly.pdbx_strand_id
1 'polypeptide(L)'
;MICIDKSTYARCGIIANLTPAEAGWRGHLALEFSNSSSADCRIYASEGVVQLIFFEGEPCQVSYETRRGKYQDQAEQVTLAKM
;
A
#
# COMPACT_ATOMS: atom_id res chain seq x y z
N MET A 1 -0.28 5.84 -8.71
CA MET A 1 -0.65 4.40 -8.65
C MET A 1 -1.73 4.22 -7.60
N ILE A 2 -2.73 3.39 -7.86
CA ILE A 2 -3.73 3.01 -6.85
C ILE A 2 -3.42 1.59 -6.36
N CYS A 3 -3.54 1.36 -5.05
CA CYS A 3 -3.48 0.04 -4.46
C CYS A 3 -4.88 -0.42 -4.09
N ILE A 4 -5.23 -1.64 -4.45
CA ILE A 4 -6.53 -2.26 -4.14
C ILE A 4 -6.32 -3.63 -3.50
N ASP A 5 -7.24 -4.00 -2.64
CA ASP A 5 -7.34 -5.34 -2.07
C ASP A 5 -7.76 -6.37 -3.13
N LYS A 6 -7.38 -7.63 -2.94
CA LYS A 6 -7.90 -8.72 -3.77
C LYS A 6 -9.21 -9.26 -3.20
N SER A 7 -10.13 -9.58 -4.10
CA SER A 7 -11.47 -10.09 -3.74
C SER A 7 -11.43 -11.36 -2.88
N THR A 8 -10.38 -12.18 -2.99
CA THR A 8 -10.16 -13.35 -2.12
C THR A 8 -10.05 -12.96 -0.64
N TYR A 9 -9.28 -11.91 -0.31
CA TYR A 9 -9.10 -11.43 1.07
C TYR A 9 -10.34 -10.68 1.57
N ALA A 10 -10.92 -9.86 0.70
CA ALA A 10 -12.16 -9.15 1.00
C ALA A 10 -13.29 -10.11 1.41
N ARG A 11 -13.44 -11.24 0.72
CA ARG A 11 -14.44 -12.28 1.02
C ARG A 11 -14.21 -12.98 2.36
N CYS A 12 -12.98 -12.96 2.87
CA CYS A 12 -12.64 -13.47 4.20
C CYS A 12 -12.76 -12.41 5.30
N GLY A 13 -13.22 -11.19 4.99
CA GLY A 13 -13.29 -10.09 5.96
C GLY A 13 -11.93 -9.45 6.26
N ILE A 14 -10.92 -9.67 5.42
CA ILE A 14 -9.62 -9.02 5.53
C ILE A 14 -9.63 -7.76 4.67
N ILE A 15 -9.42 -6.62 5.30
CA ILE A 15 -9.40 -5.31 4.64
C ILE A 15 -7.95 -4.83 4.60
N ALA A 16 -7.46 -4.48 3.42
CA ALA A 16 -6.14 -3.85 3.24
C ALA A 16 -6.33 -2.34 3.05
N ASN A 17 -6.02 -1.54 4.08
CA ASN A 17 -6.14 -0.08 4.06
C ASN A 17 -4.87 0.53 3.50
N LEU A 18 -4.95 1.00 2.25
CA LEU A 18 -3.80 1.48 1.49
C LEU A 18 -4.14 2.78 0.79
N THR A 19 -3.19 3.71 0.82
CA THR A 19 -3.30 4.98 0.10
C THR A 19 -2.58 4.90 -1.24
N PRO A 20 -3.03 5.64 -2.26
CA PRO A 20 -2.33 5.74 -3.53
C PRO A 20 -0.86 6.16 -3.34
N ALA A 21 0.04 5.59 -4.15
CA ALA A 21 1.41 6.05 -4.26
C ALA A 21 1.49 7.19 -5.31
N GLU A 22 2.05 8.31 -4.90
CA GLU A 22 2.24 9.52 -5.71
C GLU A 22 3.38 9.36 -6.73
N ALA A 23 3.38 10.19 -7.77
CA ALA A 23 4.44 10.21 -8.78
C ALA A 23 5.82 10.47 -8.15
N GLY A 24 6.83 9.70 -8.57
CA GLY A 24 8.19 9.77 -8.04
C GLY A 24 8.40 9.09 -6.67
N TRP A 25 7.36 8.50 -6.06
CA TRP A 25 7.55 7.67 -4.87
C TRP A 25 8.27 6.35 -5.22
N ARG A 26 9.18 5.91 -4.35
CA ARG A 26 9.85 4.60 -4.45
C ARG A 26 10.15 4.02 -3.06
N GLY A 27 10.14 2.69 -2.96
CA GLY A 27 10.40 1.94 -1.73
C GLY A 27 9.48 0.74 -1.57
N HIS A 28 9.41 0.19 -0.36
CA HIS A 28 8.48 -0.88 0.01
C HIS A 28 7.23 -0.31 0.68
N LEU A 29 6.05 -0.70 0.18
CA LEU A 29 4.78 -0.26 0.74
C LEU A 29 4.56 -0.90 2.11
N ALA A 30 4.18 -0.08 3.09
CA ALA A 30 3.62 -0.58 4.34
C ALA A 30 2.14 -0.91 4.10
N LEU A 31 1.72 -2.12 4.47
CA LEU A 31 0.34 -2.57 4.36
C LEU A 31 -0.33 -2.55 5.73
N GLU A 32 -1.49 -1.91 5.82
CA GLU A 32 -2.35 -1.96 7.02
C GLU A 32 -3.46 -2.97 6.78
N PHE A 33 -3.59 -3.95 7.67
CA PHE A 33 -4.64 -4.96 7.60
C PHE A 33 -5.60 -4.84 8.79
N SER A 34 -6.89 -4.90 8.50
CA SER A 34 -7.95 -5.03 9.49
C SER A 34 -8.71 -6.35 9.28
N ASN A 35 -8.91 -7.11 10.36
CA ASN A 35 -9.80 -8.27 10.36
C ASN A 35 -11.19 -7.83 10.83
N SER A 36 -12.16 -7.78 9.91
CA SER A 36 -13.56 -7.47 10.19
C SER A 36 -14.46 -8.72 10.22
N SER A 37 -13.87 -9.91 10.16
CA SER A 37 -14.61 -11.17 10.32
C SER A 37 -14.80 -11.53 11.81
N SER A 38 -15.65 -12.53 12.07
CA SER A 38 -15.84 -13.09 13.42
C SER A 38 -14.82 -14.19 13.77
N ALA A 39 -13.87 -14.50 12.88
CA ALA A 39 -12.92 -15.59 13.03
C ALA A 39 -11.48 -15.10 12.91
N ASP A 40 -10.55 -15.91 13.40
CA ASP A 40 -9.13 -15.65 13.18
C ASP A 40 -8.77 -15.79 11.69
N CYS A 41 -8.03 -14.81 11.18
CA CYS A 41 -7.54 -14.82 9.81
C CYS A 41 -6.04 -15.13 9.77
N ARG A 42 -5.60 -15.80 8.71
CA ARG A 42 -4.18 -16.00 8.40
C ARG A 42 -3.85 -15.32 7.09
N ILE A 43 -2.75 -14.58 7.09
CA ILE A 43 -2.16 -13.94 5.92
C ILE A 43 -0.76 -14.54 5.79
N TYR A 44 -0.46 -15.12 4.63
CA TYR A 44 0.81 -15.77 4.36
C TYR A 44 1.71 -14.85 3.54
N ALA A 45 3.02 -14.90 3.80
CA ALA A 45 3.97 -14.17 2.97
C ALA A 45 3.88 -14.63 1.50
N SER A 46 4.04 -13.68 0.58
CA SER A 46 4.15 -13.92 -0.88
C SER A 46 2.91 -14.48 -1.59
N GLU A 47 1.73 -14.55 -0.95
CA GLU A 47 0.49 -15.00 -1.59
C GLU A 47 -0.17 -13.96 -2.53
N GLY A 48 0.34 -12.73 -2.50
CA GLY A 48 -0.19 -11.62 -3.30
C GLY A 48 -1.55 -11.16 -2.78
N VAL A 49 -1.54 -10.40 -1.70
CA VAL A 49 -2.70 -9.94 -0.93
C VAL A 49 -3.39 -8.69 -1.51
N VAL A 50 -2.66 -7.91 -2.30
CA VAL A 50 -3.12 -6.66 -2.92
C VAL A 50 -2.68 -6.60 -4.37
N GLN A 51 -3.24 -5.65 -5.12
CA GLN A 51 -2.90 -5.38 -6.51
C GLN A 51 -2.62 -3.88 -6.68
N LEU A 52 -1.56 -3.58 -7.44
CA LEU A 52 -1.21 -2.23 -7.84
C LEU A 52 -1.70 -1.98 -9.27
N ILE A 53 -2.43 -0.89 -9.45
CA ILE A 53 -2.86 -0.42 -10.76
C ILE A 53 -2.09 0.86 -11.08
N PHE A 54 -1.35 0.81 -12.18
CA PHE A 54 -0.60 1.92 -12.70
C PHE A 54 -1.48 2.69 -13.69
N PHE A 55 -1.42 4.01 -13.57
CA PHE A 55 -2.10 4.93 -14.45
C PHE A 55 -1.06 5.84 -15.05
N GLU A 56 -1.18 6.08 -16.35
CA GLU A 56 -0.46 7.15 -17.00
C GLU A 56 -1.16 8.48 -16.71
N GLY A 57 -0.38 9.53 -16.53
CA GLY A 57 -0.89 10.86 -16.27
C GLY A 57 0.11 11.92 -16.71
N GLU A 58 -0.33 13.18 -16.69
CA GLU A 58 0.53 14.31 -17.03
C GLU A 58 1.68 14.47 -16.03
N PRO A 59 2.84 15.01 -16.47
CA PRO A 59 3.95 15.31 -15.58
C PRO A 59 3.51 16.17 -14.38
N CYS A 60 3.80 15.71 -13.17
CA CYS A 60 3.49 16.47 -11.96
C CYS A 60 4.44 17.67 -11.82
N GLN A 61 3.92 18.84 -11.42
CA GLN A 61 4.75 20.03 -11.11
C GLN A 61 5.71 19.77 -9.94
N VAL A 62 5.26 19.01 -8.93
CA VAL A 62 6.07 18.61 -7.77
C VAL A 62 5.80 17.13 -7.51
N SER A 63 6.84 16.30 -7.59
CA SER A 63 6.76 14.87 -7.31
C SER A 63 6.94 14.59 -5.81
N TYR A 64 6.63 13.36 -5.39
CA TYR A 64 6.89 12.88 -4.03
C TYR A 64 8.38 12.97 -3.66
N GLU A 65 9.26 12.69 -4.63
CA GLU A 65 10.70 12.83 -4.48
C GLU A 65 11.11 14.29 -4.31
N THR A 66 10.63 15.18 -5.20
CA THR A 66 10.95 16.62 -5.16
C THR A 66 10.53 17.26 -3.84
N ARG A 67 9.36 16.87 -3.30
CA ARG A 67 8.87 17.36 -2.00
C ARG A 67 9.53 16.71 -0.78
N ARG A 68 10.51 15.82 -0.98
CA ARG A 68 11.21 15.06 0.08
C ARG A 68 10.22 14.35 1.01
N GLY A 69 9.29 13.61 0.43
CA GLY A 69 8.22 12.97 1.19
C GLY A 69 8.74 12.02 2.28
N LYS A 70 8.00 11.95 3.39
CA LYS A 70 8.41 11.30 4.65
C LYS A 70 8.79 9.82 4.51
N TYR A 71 8.25 9.14 3.51
CA TYR A 71 8.36 7.70 3.29
C TYR A 71 9.04 7.35 1.96
N GLN A 72 9.86 8.26 1.44
CA GLN A 72 10.71 7.96 0.29
C GLN A 72 11.82 6.99 0.68
N ASP A 73 12.18 6.07 -0.21
CA ASP A 73 13.24 5.07 -0.01
C ASP A 73 12.99 4.17 1.21
N GLN A 74 11.71 3.87 1.48
CA GLN A 74 11.34 3.01 2.59
C GLN A 74 11.89 1.60 2.40
N ALA A 75 12.65 1.13 3.41
CA ALA A 75 13.22 -0.21 3.45
C ALA A 75 12.13 -1.29 3.58
N GLU A 76 12.49 -2.55 3.28
CA GLU A 76 11.61 -3.71 3.39
C GLU A 76 11.35 -4.09 4.85
N GLN A 77 10.64 -3.22 5.56
CA GLN A 77 10.25 -3.39 6.96
C GLN A 77 9.00 -2.59 7.29
N VAL A 78 8.33 -2.95 8.38
CA VAL A 78 7.23 -2.13 8.91
C VAL A 78 7.78 -0.77 9.35
N THR A 79 7.27 0.29 8.74
CA THR A 79 7.61 1.68 9.08
C THR A 79 6.44 2.30 9.83
N LEU A 80 6.71 2.78 11.04
CA LEU A 80 5.71 3.48 11.85
C LEU A 80 5.46 4.90 11.32
N ALA A 81 4.30 5.45 11.68
CA ALA A 81 3.91 6.79 11.27
C ALA A 81 4.93 7.85 11.75
N LYS A 82 5.37 8.72 10.83
CA LYS A 82 6.22 9.88 11.10
C LYS A 82 5.34 11.13 11.24
N MET A 83 5.12 11.57 12.48
CA MET A 83 4.38 12.80 12.80
C MET A 83 5.17 14.02 12.33
#